data_AF-A0A929BSE7-F1
#
_entry.id   AF-A0A929BSE7-F1
#
_cell.length_a   1.000
_cell.length_b   1.000
_cell.length_c   1.000
_cell.angle_alpha   90.00
_cell.angle_beta   90.00
_cell.angle_gamma   90.00
#
_symmetry.space_group_name_H-M   'P 1'
#
loop_
_entity.id
_entity.type
_entity.pdbx_description
1 polymer ?
#
loop_
_entity_poly.entity_id
_entity_poly.type
_entity_poly.pdbx_seq_one_letter_code
_entity_poly.pdbx_strand_id
1 'polypeptide(L)'
;MLDDSEILDLIIAWLPPGGTVLDVGCGRGQVLAALAERGVAGMGIDPYASNAEHCRRLRAEEMDQLAERFDLVYAHYALHHFDAPPWFPEKARSVLRPGGVLLIVDWVEGAQTGVPERYFAPHKVAGWVREAGFGLMCQEVRGQSMIIVGKLPPAKVEVGDKHVEVKEVNIDACLRVPVSGVRGEVRETGAFHELCARNRVP
;
A
#
# COMPACT_ATOMS: atom_id res chain seq x y z
N MET A 1 -8.96 3.51 14.73
CA MET A 1 -8.95 3.56 13.26
C MET A 1 -8.18 4.80 12.87
N LEU A 2 -7.44 4.78 11.76
CA LEU A 2 -7.02 6.01 11.12
C LEU A 2 -8.28 6.75 10.63
N ASP A 3 -8.29 8.07 10.69
CA ASP A 3 -9.42 8.81 10.14
C ASP A 3 -9.37 8.89 8.60
N ASP A 4 -10.48 9.31 7.99
CA ASP A 4 -10.60 9.40 6.53
C ASP A 4 -9.53 10.32 5.92
N SER A 5 -9.13 11.40 6.60
CA SER A 5 -8.12 12.32 6.08
C SER A 5 -6.74 11.66 6.07
N GLU A 6 -6.37 10.95 7.15
CA GLU A 6 -5.11 10.21 7.22
C GLU A 6 -5.01 9.17 6.09
N ILE A 7 -6.10 8.49 5.77
CA ILE A 7 -6.16 7.49 4.69
C ILE A 7 -5.95 8.15 3.32
N LEU A 8 -6.67 9.24 3.05
CA LEU A 8 -6.53 9.98 1.79
C LEU A 8 -5.11 10.52 1.61
N ASP A 9 -4.53 11.06 2.69
CA ASP A 9 -3.18 11.61 2.67
C ASP A 9 -2.12 10.52 2.47
N LEU A 10 -2.30 9.33 3.06
CA LEU A 10 -1.45 8.16 2.82
C LEU A 10 -1.51 7.71 1.35
N ILE A 11 -2.71 7.59 0.78
CA ILE A 11 -2.89 7.17 -0.61
C ILE A 11 -2.20 8.18 -1.55
N ILE A 12 -2.44 9.48 -1.36
CA ILE A 12 -1.88 10.54 -2.19
C ILE A 12 -0.36 10.63 -2.06
N ALA A 13 0.20 10.43 -0.86
CA ALA A 13 1.64 10.49 -0.63
C ALA A 13 2.43 9.40 -1.39
N TRP A 14 1.78 8.27 -1.67
CA TRP A 14 2.37 7.13 -2.40
C TRP A 14 1.99 7.06 -3.87
N LEU A 15 0.98 7.82 -4.29
CA LEU A 15 0.54 7.89 -5.68
C LEU A 15 1.48 8.80 -6.48
N PRO A 16 2.04 8.36 -7.62
CA PRO A 16 2.76 9.28 -8.51
C PRO A 16 1.80 10.37 -9.04
N PRO A 17 2.30 11.57 -9.37
CA PRO A 17 1.48 12.64 -9.94
C PRO A 17 0.70 12.16 -11.18
N GLY A 18 -0.61 12.40 -11.19
CA GLY A 18 -1.51 11.94 -12.27
C GLY A 18 -1.75 10.42 -12.28
N GLY A 19 -1.29 9.70 -11.27
CA GLY A 19 -1.48 8.26 -11.14
C GLY A 19 -2.94 7.87 -10.88
N THR A 20 -3.20 6.57 -11.05
CA THR A 20 -4.51 5.95 -10.91
C THR A 20 -4.51 4.90 -9.81
N VAL A 21 -5.62 4.83 -9.05
CA VAL A 21 -5.76 3.89 -7.93
C VAL A 21 -6.76 2.75 -8.21
N LEU A 22 -6.53 1.61 -7.57
CA LEU A 22 -7.54 0.57 -7.36
C LEU A 22 -7.82 0.43 -5.86
N ASP A 23 -9.07 0.64 -5.47
CA ASP A 23 -9.59 0.40 -4.12
C ASP A 23 -10.18 -1.02 -4.01
N VAL A 24 -9.54 -1.91 -3.25
CA VAL A 24 -9.95 -3.31 -3.08
C VAL A 24 -10.67 -3.48 -1.75
N GLY A 25 -11.95 -3.81 -1.82
CA GLY A 25 -12.88 -3.70 -0.69
C GLY A 25 -13.51 -2.31 -0.60
N CYS A 26 -13.85 -1.70 -1.74
CA CYS A 26 -14.28 -0.30 -1.81
C CYS A 26 -15.63 -0.02 -1.15
N GLY A 27 -16.41 -1.06 -0.79
CA GLY A 27 -17.75 -0.94 -0.25
C GLY A 27 -18.65 -0.05 -1.12
N ARG A 28 -19.05 1.11 -0.58
CA ARG A 28 -19.89 2.10 -1.27
C ARG A 28 -19.10 3.15 -2.08
N GLY A 29 -17.77 3.07 -2.10
CA GLY A 29 -16.90 3.98 -2.86
C GLY A 29 -16.66 5.35 -2.20
N GLN A 30 -16.81 5.47 -0.88
CA GLN A 30 -16.66 6.76 -0.17
C GLN A 30 -15.23 7.31 -0.29
N VAL A 31 -14.21 6.47 -0.12
CA VAL A 31 -12.81 6.87 -0.28
C VAL A 31 -12.52 7.29 -1.73
N LEU A 32 -13.02 6.53 -2.72
CA LEU A 32 -12.90 6.90 -4.13
C LEU A 32 -13.56 8.24 -4.47
N ALA A 33 -14.73 8.53 -3.91
CA ALA A 33 -15.40 9.82 -4.10
C ALA A 33 -14.54 10.98 -3.55
N ALA A 34 -14.00 10.82 -2.33
CA ALA A 34 -13.13 11.82 -1.73
C ALA A 34 -11.78 11.97 -2.46
N LEU A 35 -11.24 10.90 -3.04
CA LEU A 35 -10.07 10.95 -3.92
C LEU A 35 -10.38 11.71 -5.22
N ALA A 36 -11.55 11.50 -5.82
CA ALA A 36 -11.97 12.19 -7.03
C ALA A 36 -12.09 13.70 -6.82
N GLU A 37 -12.58 14.15 -5.65
CA GLU A 37 -12.60 15.58 -5.26
C GLU A 37 -11.19 16.19 -5.20
N ARG A 38 -10.16 15.36 -4.98
CA ARG A 38 -8.74 15.76 -4.97
C ARG A 38 -8.05 15.55 -6.32
N GLY A 39 -8.82 15.25 -7.38
CA GLY A 39 -8.30 15.05 -8.74
C GLY A 39 -7.63 13.69 -8.97
N VAL A 40 -7.82 12.72 -8.08
CA VAL A 40 -7.28 11.37 -8.22
C VAL A 40 -8.31 10.48 -8.91
N ALA A 41 -7.93 9.93 -10.06
CA ALA A 41 -8.74 8.95 -10.77
C ALA A 41 -8.57 7.54 -10.19
N GLY A 42 -9.65 6.77 -10.13
CA GLY A 42 -9.58 5.41 -9.60
C GLY A 42 -10.78 4.55 -9.94
N MET A 43 -10.63 3.27 -9.64
CA MET A 43 -11.70 2.27 -9.68
C MET A 43 -11.75 1.51 -8.36
N GLY A 44 -12.92 0.99 -8.00
CA GLY A 44 -13.14 0.16 -6.83
C GLY A 44 -13.65 -1.21 -7.19
N ILE A 45 -13.29 -2.21 -6.38
CA ILE A 45 -13.89 -3.55 -6.43
C ILE A 45 -14.37 -3.96 -5.04
N ASP A 46 -15.58 -4.49 -4.97
CA ASP A 46 -16.14 -5.07 -3.74
C ASP A 46 -17.23 -6.08 -4.09
N PRO A 47 -17.33 -7.25 -3.43
CA PRO A 47 -18.39 -8.22 -3.68
C PRO A 47 -19.80 -7.68 -3.41
N TYR A 48 -19.92 -6.60 -2.64
CA TYR A 48 -21.15 -5.91 -2.28
C TYR A 48 -21.23 -4.48 -2.83
N ALA A 49 -20.35 -4.11 -3.77
CA ALA A 49 -20.38 -2.80 -4.41
C ALA A 49 -21.79 -2.43 -4.89
N SER A 50 -22.27 -1.24 -4.50
CA SER A 50 -23.60 -0.74 -4.85
C SER A 50 -23.49 0.51 -5.73
N ASN A 51 -23.79 0.37 -7.03
CA ASN A 51 -24.18 1.43 -7.97
C ASN A 51 -23.33 2.72 -8.06
N ALA A 52 -22.10 2.75 -7.55
CA ALA A 52 -21.17 3.84 -7.82
C ALA A 52 -20.54 3.62 -9.21
N GLU A 53 -20.47 4.69 -10.02
CA GLU A 53 -20.00 4.66 -11.42
C GLU A 53 -18.63 3.97 -11.60
N HIS A 54 -17.76 4.11 -10.59
CA HIS A 54 -16.40 3.57 -10.61
C HIS A 54 -16.20 2.32 -9.75
N CYS A 55 -17.26 1.68 -9.26
CA CYS A 55 -17.17 0.46 -8.46
C CYS A 55 -17.71 -0.75 -9.21
N ARG A 56 -16.94 -1.84 -9.27
CA ARG A 56 -17.35 -3.11 -9.88
C ARG A 56 -17.64 -4.15 -8.80
N ARG A 57 -18.67 -4.96 -9.03
CA ARG A 57 -19.00 -6.09 -8.16
C ARG A 57 -18.06 -7.25 -8.44
N LEU A 58 -16.92 -7.28 -7.76
CA LEU A 58 -15.84 -8.22 -7.98
C LEU A 58 -15.13 -8.50 -6.64
N ARG A 59 -14.69 -9.74 -6.42
CA ARG A 59 -13.88 -10.08 -5.23
C ARG A 59 -12.42 -9.72 -5.45
N ALA A 60 -11.67 -9.56 -4.36
CA ALA A 60 -10.23 -9.30 -4.42
C ALA A 60 -9.48 -10.39 -5.21
N GLU A 61 -9.88 -11.65 -5.04
CA GLU A 61 -9.26 -12.81 -5.68
C GLU A 61 -9.47 -12.84 -7.21
N GLU A 62 -10.45 -12.08 -7.71
CA GLU A 62 -10.84 -12.00 -9.11
C GLU A 62 -10.31 -10.74 -9.80
N MET A 63 -9.53 -9.89 -9.10
CA MET A 63 -9.08 -8.60 -9.64
C MET A 63 -8.21 -8.72 -10.90
N ASP A 64 -7.59 -9.87 -11.13
CA ASP A 64 -6.84 -10.17 -12.36
C ASP A 64 -7.72 -10.26 -13.61
N GLN A 65 -9.04 -10.25 -13.46
CA GLN A 65 -10.00 -10.08 -14.57
C GLN A 65 -10.09 -8.64 -15.07
N LEU A 66 -9.56 -7.66 -14.32
CA LEU A 66 -9.49 -6.27 -14.76
C LEU A 66 -8.52 -6.13 -15.94
N ALA A 67 -8.95 -5.41 -16.99
CA ALA A 67 -8.08 -5.10 -18.12
C ALA A 67 -7.14 -3.93 -17.81
N GLU A 68 -7.56 -3.08 -16.87
CA GLU A 68 -6.85 -1.89 -16.43
C GLU A 68 -5.66 -2.23 -15.53
N ARG A 69 -4.62 -1.38 -15.59
CA ARG A 69 -3.51 -1.40 -14.64
C ARG A 69 -3.47 -0.10 -13.84
N PHE A 70 -2.93 -0.17 -12.63
CA PHE A 70 -2.93 0.93 -11.66
C PHE A 70 -1.53 1.29 -11.21
N ASP A 71 -1.36 2.53 -10.76
CA ASP A 71 -0.12 3.00 -10.15
C ASP A 71 -0.07 2.67 -8.66
N LEU A 72 -1.24 2.59 -8.02
CA LEU A 72 -1.39 2.21 -6.63
C LEU A 72 -2.63 1.31 -6.45
N VAL A 73 -2.44 0.14 -5.86
CA VAL A 73 -3.52 -0.74 -5.40
C VAL A 73 -3.55 -0.65 -3.88
N TYR A 74 -4.73 -0.46 -3.30
CA TYR A 74 -4.86 -0.42 -1.85
C TYR A 74 -6.04 -1.22 -1.33
N ALA A 75 -5.92 -1.66 -0.09
CA ALA A 75 -7.02 -2.18 0.72
C ALA A 75 -7.04 -1.40 2.03
N HIS A 76 -8.21 -0.87 2.38
CA HIS A 76 -8.45 -0.05 3.57
C HIS A 76 -9.50 -0.74 4.45
N TYR A 77 -9.04 -1.28 5.59
CA TYR A 77 -9.83 -2.10 6.53
C TYR A 77 -10.70 -3.16 5.83
N ALA A 78 -10.13 -3.84 4.83
CA ALA A 78 -10.83 -4.85 4.05
C ALA A 78 -10.10 -6.19 3.98
N LEU A 79 -8.77 -6.23 4.21
CA LEU A 79 -7.96 -7.44 4.03
C LEU A 79 -8.43 -8.60 4.93
N HIS A 80 -8.88 -8.32 6.15
CA HIS A 80 -9.45 -9.32 7.06
C HIS A 80 -10.74 -9.98 6.55
N HIS A 81 -11.44 -9.36 5.60
CA HIS A 81 -12.64 -9.91 4.95
C HIS A 81 -12.34 -10.76 3.71
N PHE A 82 -11.11 -10.73 3.18
CA PHE A 82 -10.78 -11.49 1.96
C PHE A 82 -10.79 -13.00 2.25
N ASP A 83 -11.18 -13.80 1.25
CA ASP A 83 -11.27 -15.26 1.38
C ASP A 83 -9.85 -15.85 1.47
N ALA A 84 -8.92 -15.30 0.69
CA ALA A 84 -7.51 -15.69 0.66
C ALA A 84 -6.55 -14.49 0.88
N PRO A 85 -6.49 -13.90 2.10
CA PRO A 85 -5.64 -12.73 2.38
C PRO A 85 -4.16 -12.88 2.01
N PRO A 86 -3.50 -14.05 2.19
CA PRO A 86 -2.11 -14.22 1.76
C PRO A 86 -1.88 -14.04 0.26
N TRP A 87 -2.90 -14.26 -0.59
CA TRP A 87 -2.78 -14.16 -2.05
C TRP A 87 -3.04 -12.75 -2.57
N PHE A 88 -3.57 -11.85 -1.73
CA PHE A 88 -3.89 -10.49 -2.13
C PHE A 88 -2.69 -9.74 -2.71
N PRO A 89 -1.48 -9.78 -2.14
CA PRO A 89 -0.32 -9.12 -2.75
C PRO A 89 0.03 -9.66 -4.15
N GLU A 90 -0.09 -10.97 -4.38
CA GLU A 90 0.16 -11.58 -5.70
C GLU A 90 -0.87 -11.10 -6.75
N LYS A 91 -2.14 -11.03 -6.35
CA LYS A 91 -3.21 -10.50 -7.20
C LYS A 91 -3.07 -9.01 -7.46
N ALA A 92 -2.71 -8.22 -6.45
CA ALA A 92 -2.41 -6.81 -6.62
C ALA A 92 -1.26 -6.60 -7.60
N ARG A 93 -0.21 -7.43 -7.54
CA ARG A 93 0.91 -7.39 -8.48
C ARG A 93 0.48 -7.60 -9.94
N SER A 94 -0.52 -8.44 -10.23
CA SER A 94 -0.93 -8.69 -11.62
C SER A 94 -1.61 -7.49 -12.28
N VAL A 95 -2.22 -6.59 -11.48
CA VAL A 95 -2.91 -5.38 -11.95
C VAL A 95 -2.11 -4.09 -11.72
N LEU A 96 -0.96 -4.15 -11.05
CA LEU A 96 -0.08 -3.00 -10.94
C LEU A 96 0.72 -2.76 -12.23
N ARG A 97 1.02 -1.48 -12.50
CA ARG A 97 2.07 -1.09 -13.45
C ARG A 97 3.45 -1.40 -12.87
N PRO A 98 4.49 -1.57 -13.71
CA PRO A 98 5.87 -1.63 -13.21
C PRO A 98 6.20 -0.41 -12.35
N GLY A 99 6.88 -0.62 -11.21
CA GLY A 99 7.11 0.44 -10.23
C GLY A 99 5.91 0.83 -9.36
N GLY A 100 4.74 0.19 -9.56
CA GLY A 100 3.51 0.47 -8.82
C GLY A 100 3.57 0.10 -7.34
N VAL A 101 2.65 0.66 -6.57
CA VAL A 101 2.60 0.57 -5.10
C VAL A 101 1.44 -0.29 -4.63
N LEU A 102 1.69 -1.14 -3.64
CA LEU A 102 0.67 -1.82 -2.84
C LEU A 102 0.62 -1.15 -1.47
N LEU A 103 -0.56 -0.65 -1.07
CA LEU A 103 -0.81 -0.08 0.26
C LEU A 103 -1.87 -0.92 0.99
N ILE A 104 -1.53 -1.43 2.15
CA ILE A 104 -2.48 -2.14 3.04
C ILE A 104 -2.59 -1.34 4.31
N VAL A 105 -3.81 -0.94 4.64
CA VAL A 105 -4.18 -0.43 5.96
C VAL A 105 -5.23 -1.35 6.53
N ASP A 106 -4.95 -1.96 7.67
CA ASP A 106 -5.92 -2.83 8.34
C ASP A 106 -5.67 -2.87 9.85
N TRP A 107 -6.50 -3.57 10.60
CA TRP A 107 -6.36 -3.79 12.02
C TRP A 107 -5.24 -4.77 12.35
N VAL A 108 -4.53 -4.53 13.45
CA VAL A 108 -3.55 -5.47 14.00
C VAL A 108 -4.24 -6.65 14.68
N GLU A 109 -3.58 -7.81 14.70
CA GLU A 109 -3.99 -8.95 15.53
C GLU A 109 -4.24 -8.53 16.99
N GLY A 110 -5.40 -8.90 17.53
CA GLY A 110 -5.83 -8.49 18.87
C GLY A 110 -6.47 -7.11 18.97
N ALA A 111 -6.70 -6.40 17.85
CA ALA A 111 -7.46 -5.16 17.85
C ALA A 111 -8.87 -5.34 18.44
N GLN A 112 -9.33 -4.32 19.17
CA GLN A 112 -10.62 -4.30 19.85
C GLN A 112 -11.63 -3.49 19.04
N THR A 113 -12.18 -4.10 18.00
CA THR A 113 -13.13 -3.45 17.07
C THR A 113 -14.59 -3.65 17.48
N GLY A 114 -14.83 -4.47 18.50
CA GLY A 114 -16.18 -4.87 18.92
C GLY A 114 -16.78 -6.01 18.12
N VAL A 115 -16.06 -6.54 17.11
CA VAL A 115 -16.48 -7.67 16.28
C VAL A 115 -15.39 -8.76 16.34
N PRO A 116 -15.75 -10.05 16.51
CA PRO A 116 -14.77 -11.13 16.53
C PRO A 116 -14.34 -11.51 15.12
N GLU A 117 -13.46 -10.71 14.52
CA GLU A 117 -12.90 -10.93 13.18
C GLU A 117 -11.45 -11.41 13.22
N ARG A 118 -10.98 -11.91 12.08
CA ARG A 118 -9.62 -12.43 11.94
C ARG A 118 -8.68 -11.34 11.44
N TYR A 119 -7.99 -10.70 12.37
CA TYR A 119 -6.90 -9.76 12.08
C TYR A 119 -5.55 -10.47 12.04
N PHE A 120 -4.52 -9.80 11.51
CA PHE A 120 -3.21 -10.39 11.28
C PHE A 120 -2.10 -9.59 11.94
N ALA A 121 -1.04 -10.28 12.36
CA ALA A 121 0.16 -9.60 12.85
C ALA A 121 0.84 -8.84 11.70
N PRO A 122 1.33 -7.60 11.90
CA PRO A 122 1.94 -6.80 10.84
C PRO A 122 3.10 -7.49 10.12
N HIS A 123 3.95 -8.22 10.85
CA HIS A 123 5.08 -8.95 10.27
C HIS A 123 4.64 -10.07 9.32
N LYS A 124 3.46 -10.66 9.55
CA LYS A 124 2.89 -11.71 8.71
C LYS A 124 2.43 -11.13 7.37
N VAL A 125 1.71 -10.01 7.41
CA VAL A 125 1.26 -9.30 6.21
C VAL A 125 2.45 -8.77 5.41
N ALA A 126 3.46 -8.19 6.09
CA ALA A 126 4.71 -7.79 5.45
C ALA A 126 5.47 -8.97 4.83
N GLY A 127 5.36 -10.18 5.41
CA GLY A 127 5.88 -11.42 4.83
C GLY A 127 5.25 -11.73 3.47
N TRP A 128 3.91 -11.75 3.39
CA TRP A 128 3.19 -11.99 2.14
C TRP A 128 3.53 -10.96 1.06
N VAL A 129 3.66 -9.69 1.44
CA VAL A 129 4.07 -8.63 0.51
C VAL A 129 5.46 -8.89 -0.07
N ARG A 130 6.42 -9.33 0.76
CA ARG A 130 7.77 -9.70 0.27
C ARG A 130 7.75 -10.94 -0.61
N GLU A 131 7.03 -11.97 -0.19
CA GLU A 131 6.89 -13.24 -0.93
C GLU A 131 6.30 -13.01 -2.33
N ALA A 132 5.35 -12.08 -2.46
CA ALA A 132 4.79 -11.67 -3.73
C ALA A 132 5.74 -10.84 -4.62
N GLY A 133 6.96 -10.53 -4.16
CA GLY A 133 8.02 -9.87 -4.92
C GLY A 133 8.04 -8.34 -4.82
N PHE A 134 7.42 -7.75 -3.80
CA PHE A 134 7.51 -6.32 -3.53
C PHE A 134 8.73 -6.01 -2.66
N GLY A 135 9.38 -4.88 -2.93
CA GLY A 135 10.26 -4.23 -1.96
C GLY A 135 9.41 -3.62 -0.85
N LEU A 136 9.63 -4.02 0.41
CA LEU A 136 8.91 -3.45 1.54
C LEU A 136 9.44 -2.05 1.84
N MET A 137 8.58 -1.04 1.71
CA MET A 137 8.90 0.37 1.93
C MET A 137 8.47 0.86 3.31
N CYS A 138 7.37 0.34 3.85
CA CYS A 138 6.85 0.71 5.16
C CYS A 138 6.21 -0.49 5.85
N GLN A 139 6.46 -0.61 7.15
CA GLN A 139 5.71 -1.44 8.09
C GLN A 139 5.58 -0.65 9.39
N GLU A 140 4.44 -0.01 9.57
CA GLU A 140 4.15 0.87 10.69
C GLU A 140 2.88 0.38 11.42
N VAL A 141 2.79 0.66 12.71
CA VAL A 141 1.55 0.50 13.49
C VAL A 141 1.21 1.83 14.13
N ARG A 142 -0.03 2.31 13.89
CA ARG A 142 -0.60 3.51 14.50
C ARG A 142 -1.84 3.14 15.28
N GLY A 143 -1.75 3.21 16.60
CA GLY A 143 -2.78 2.71 17.49
C GLY A 143 -3.05 1.22 17.24
N GLN A 144 -4.25 0.89 16.76
CA GLN A 144 -4.65 -0.49 16.43
C GLN A 144 -4.58 -0.81 14.93
N SER A 145 -4.01 0.08 14.13
CA SER A 145 -3.96 -0.06 12.67
C SER A 145 -2.54 -0.35 12.21
N MET A 146 -2.35 -1.35 11.34
CA MET A 146 -1.13 -1.53 10.58
C MET A 146 -1.18 -0.70 9.29
N ILE A 147 -0.01 -0.25 8.84
CA ILE A 147 0.23 0.35 7.53
C ILE A 147 1.40 -0.41 6.91
N ILE A 148 1.13 -1.10 5.81
CA ILE A 148 2.13 -1.86 5.04
C ILE A 148 2.21 -1.27 3.65
N VAL A 149 3.41 -0.91 3.19
CA VAL A 149 3.62 -0.42 1.83
C VAL A 149 4.67 -1.28 1.14
N GLY A 150 4.28 -1.88 0.01
CA GLY A 150 5.17 -2.58 -0.91
C GLY A 150 5.30 -1.81 -2.22
N LYS A 151 6.48 -1.83 -2.85
CA LYS A 151 6.68 -1.26 -4.19
C LYS A 151 7.24 -2.32 -5.13
N LEU A 152 6.65 -2.45 -6.31
CA LEU A 152 7.22 -3.29 -7.36
C LEU A 152 8.53 -2.69 -7.88
N PRO A 153 9.48 -3.51 -8.31
CA PRO A 153 10.63 -2.99 -9.04
C PRO A 153 10.18 -2.25 -10.31
N PRO A 154 10.94 -1.24 -10.77
CA PRO A 154 10.69 -0.66 -12.09
C PRO A 154 10.80 -1.74 -13.17
N ALA A 155 10.24 -1.47 -14.35
CA ALA A 155 10.45 -2.35 -15.50
C ALA A 155 11.96 -2.56 -15.72
N LYS A 156 12.38 -3.79 -16.03
CA LYS A 156 13.77 -4.05 -16.41
C LYS A 156 14.10 -3.15 -17.59
N VAL A 157 15.06 -2.25 -17.41
CA VAL A 157 15.65 -1.50 -18.51
C VAL A 157 16.62 -2.46 -19.19
N GLU A 158 16.34 -2.88 -20.42
CA GLU A 158 17.33 -3.58 -21.24
C GLU A 158 18.47 -2.60 -21.52
N VAL A 159 19.60 -2.78 -20.84
CA VAL A 159 20.84 -2.09 -21.18
C VAL A 159 21.43 -2.86 -22.36
N GLY A 160 21.37 -2.27 -23.56
CA GLY A 160 21.95 -2.84 -24.77
C GLY A 160 23.42 -3.22 -24.57
N ASP A 161 23.81 -4.35 -25.18
CA ASP A 161 25.10 -5.04 -25.08
C ASP A 161 26.32 -4.13 -24.87
N LYS A 162 26.66 -3.85 -23.60
CA LYS A 162 28.03 -3.57 -23.15
C LYS A 162 28.20 -4.17 -21.76
N HIS A 163 29.10 -5.13 -21.66
CA HIS A 163 29.56 -5.67 -20.38
C HIS A 163 30.06 -4.50 -19.52
N VAL A 164 29.33 -4.19 -18.47
CA VAL A 164 29.82 -3.41 -17.33
C VAL A 164 29.94 -4.38 -16.18
N GLU A 165 31.18 -4.62 -15.75
CA GLU A 165 31.48 -5.41 -14.57
C GLU A 165 30.98 -4.64 -13.34
N VAL A 166 29.81 -5.01 -12.84
CA VAL A 166 29.27 -4.46 -11.59
C VAL A 166 29.99 -5.17 -10.45
N LYS A 167 31.02 -4.53 -9.89
CA LYS A 167 31.53 -4.92 -8.57
C LYS A 167 30.45 -4.63 -7.55
N GLU A 168 30.06 -5.67 -6.80
CA GLU A 168 29.07 -5.70 -5.71
C GLU A 168 28.51 -4.34 -5.29
N VAL A 169 27.21 -4.12 -5.59
CA VAL A 169 26.45 -3.06 -4.93
C VAL A 169 26.12 -3.54 -3.53
N ASN A 170 26.92 -3.12 -2.56
CA ASN A 170 26.69 -3.39 -1.15
C ASN A 170 25.39 -2.69 -0.70
N ILE A 171 24.36 -3.46 -0.36
CA ILE A 171 22.99 -2.97 -0.12
C ILE A 171 22.81 -2.34 1.27
N ASP A 172 23.88 -2.22 2.07
CA ASP A 172 23.83 -1.75 3.47
C ASP A 172 23.85 -0.22 3.68
N ALA A 173 23.71 0.59 2.63
CA ALA A 173 23.89 2.05 2.75
C ALA A 173 22.64 2.88 3.12
N CYS A 174 21.49 2.27 3.45
CA CYS A 174 20.29 3.03 3.88
C CYS A 174 19.84 2.79 5.33
N LEU A 175 20.56 1.97 6.10
CA LEU A 175 20.26 1.69 7.50
C LEU A 175 21.45 2.09 8.38
N ARG A 176 21.63 3.38 8.64
CA ARG A 176 22.46 3.89 9.76
C ARG A 176 22.13 5.35 10.02
N VAL A 177 21.13 5.59 10.85
CA VAL A 177 21.13 6.77 11.72
C VAL A 177 21.60 6.27 13.09
N PRO A 178 22.68 6.80 13.68
CA PRO A 178 23.14 6.34 14.98
C PRO A 178 22.16 6.81 16.06
N VAL A 179 21.58 5.87 16.80
CA VAL A 179 20.94 6.15 18.09
C VAL A 179 22.06 6.17 19.13
N SER A 180 22.57 7.36 19.44
CA SER A 180 23.38 7.57 20.63
C SER A 180 22.83 8.76 21.43
N GLY A 181 22.13 8.41 22.50
CA GLY A 181 22.10 9.18 23.74
C GLY A 181 21.10 10.31 23.82
N VAL A 182 19.86 10.01 24.26
CA VAL A 182 19.10 10.87 25.19
C VAL A 182 18.25 9.96 26.08
N ARG A 183 18.50 10.03 27.40
CA ARG A 183 17.52 9.62 28.42
C ARG A 183 16.39 10.64 28.41
N GLY A 184 15.14 10.20 28.35
CA GLY A 184 13.99 11.01 28.74
C GLY A 184 12.96 11.26 27.64
N GLU A 185 11.73 10.89 27.98
CA GLU A 185 10.43 11.34 27.47
C GLU A 185 10.06 11.08 26.00
N VAL A 186 8.97 10.31 25.87
CA VAL A 186 8.15 10.13 24.68
C VAL A 186 7.75 11.49 24.11
N ARG A 187 8.09 11.73 22.83
CA ARG A 187 7.44 12.77 22.02
C ARG A 187 7.15 12.24 20.62
N GLU A 188 5.93 12.54 20.18
CA GLU A 188 5.31 12.20 18.89
C GLU A 188 6.27 12.43 17.71
N THR A 189 6.49 11.39 16.90
CA THR A 189 7.42 11.45 15.77
C THR A 189 6.72 11.84 14.48
N GLY A 190 7.05 13.03 13.97
CA GLY A 190 6.65 13.60 12.68
C GLY A 190 7.28 12.93 11.44
N ALA A 191 7.31 11.61 11.38
CA ALA A 191 7.89 10.85 10.27
C ALA A 191 7.11 10.96 8.94
N PHE A 192 5.84 11.41 9.00
CA PHE A 192 4.99 11.56 7.80
C PHE A 192 5.45 12.69 6.87
N HIS A 193 5.91 13.82 7.43
CA HIS A 193 6.31 14.98 6.62
C HIS A 193 7.59 14.75 5.81
N GLU A 194 8.54 13.97 6.31
CA GLU A 194 9.79 13.67 5.59
C GLU A 194 9.59 12.72 4.39
N LEU A 195 8.63 11.80 4.49
CA LEU A 195 8.31 10.86 3.40
C LEU A 195 7.64 11.60 2.22
N CYS A 196 6.71 12.50 2.52
CA CYS A 196 6.08 13.38 1.52
C CYS A 196 7.08 14.31 0.81
N ALA A 197 8.16 14.71 1.50
CA ALA A 197 9.20 15.56 0.92
C ALA A 197 10.12 14.82 -0.07
N ARG A 198 10.36 13.52 0.12
CA ARG A 198 11.29 12.74 -0.73
C ARG A 198 10.71 12.32 -2.08
N ASN A 199 9.38 12.27 -2.21
CA ASN A 199 8.70 11.91 -3.48
C ASN A 199 8.32 13.13 -4.34
N ARG A 200 8.59 14.36 -3.88
CA ARG A 200 8.53 15.58 -4.71
C ARG A 200 9.93 15.90 -5.21
N VAL A 201 10.21 15.60 -6.47
CA VAL A 201 11.35 16.17 -7.20
C VAL A 201 10.80 17.37 -7.99
N PRO A 202 11.51 18.52 -8.02
CA PRO A 202 10.99 19.84 -8.43
C PRO A 202 10.30 19.91 -9.79
#